data_AF-A0A7X5DH78-F1
#
_entry.id   AF-A0A7X5DH78-F1
#
_cell.length_a   1.000
_cell.length_b   1.000
_cell.length_c   1.000
_cell.angle_alpha   90.00
_cell.angle_beta   90.00
_cell.angle_gamma   90.00
#
_symmetry.space_group_name_H-M   'P 1'
#
loop_
_entity.id
_entity.type
_entity.pdbx_description
1 polymer ?
#
loop_
_entity_poly.entity_id
_entity_poly.type
_entity_poly.pdbx_seq_one_letter_code
_entity_poly.pdbx_strand_id
1 'polypeptide(L)'
;MARSAKDHKTNALRELDAAGLAHEALFFEADPSMTGVEIARAQGEEVDAVFKTLVTEGKSGAHYVFLVPVACELDLKKAAAAAGEK
;
A
#
# COMPACT_ATOMS: atom_id res chain seq x y z
N MET A 1 17.22 0.80 -24.03
CA MET A 1 16.40 -0.42 -24.16
C MET A 1 15.41 -0.43 -23.01
N ALA A 2 14.10 -0.30 -23.28
CA ALA A 2 13.09 -0.44 -22.24
C ALA A 2 13.05 -1.90 -21.76
N ARG A 3 13.14 -2.13 -20.45
CA ARG A 3 13.07 -3.48 -19.85
C ARG A 3 11.65 -4.03 -20.00
N SER A 4 11.56 -5.33 -20.23
CA SER A 4 10.27 -6.05 -20.33
C SER A 4 9.53 -6.01 -19.00
N ALA A 5 8.18 -6.03 -18.99
CA ALA A 5 7.34 -6.07 -17.80
C ALA A 5 7.72 -7.20 -16.81
N LYS A 6 8.36 -8.27 -17.31
CA LYS A 6 8.89 -9.37 -16.50
C LYS A 6 10.03 -8.95 -15.55
N ASP A 7 10.82 -7.95 -15.93
CA ASP A 7 11.94 -7.42 -15.14
C ASP A 7 11.50 -6.44 -14.04
N HIS A 8 10.23 -6.05 -14.01
CA HIS A 8 9.69 -5.09 -13.03
C HIS A 8 8.85 -5.75 -11.92
N LYS A 9 8.77 -7.09 -11.86
CA LYS A 9 7.99 -7.78 -10.84
C LYS A 9 8.60 -7.60 -9.44
N THR A 10 7.82 -7.05 -8.53
CA THR A 10 8.16 -6.92 -7.11
C THR A 10 7.91 -8.25 -6.37
N ASN A 11 8.40 -8.37 -5.14
CA ASN A 11 8.11 -9.55 -4.32
C ASN A 11 6.61 -9.71 -4.06
N ALA A 12 5.87 -8.62 -3.85
CA ALA A 12 4.42 -8.67 -3.67
C ALA A 12 3.69 -9.28 -4.88
N LEU A 13 4.06 -8.89 -6.10
CA LEU A 13 3.47 -9.48 -7.32
C LEU A 13 3.81 -10.98 -7.46
N ARG A 14 5.02 -11.39 -7.06
CA ARG A 14 5.42 -12.82 -7.05
C ARG A 14 4.59 -13.64 -6.09
N GLU A 15 4.27 -13.12 -4.90
CA GLU A 15 3.40 -13.81 -3.93
C GLU A 15 1.98 -13.98 -4.49
N LEU A 16 1.43 -12.95 -5.15
CA LEU A 16 0.11 -13.04 -5.81
C LEU A 16 0.11 -14.07 -6.95
N ASP A 17 1.14 -14.05 -7.80
CA ASP A 17 1.33 -15.05 -8.86
C ASP A 17 1.39 -16.47 -8.28
N ALA A 18 2.19 -16.68 -7.22
CA ALA A 18 2.39 -17.98 -6.60
C ALA A 18 1.12 -18.51 -5.92
N ALA A 19 0.30 -17.61 -5.38
CA ALA A 19 -1.01 -17.93 -4.84
C ALA A 19 -2.09 -18.18 -5.92
N GLY A 20 -1.79 -17.93 -7.20
CA GLY A 20 -2.75 -18.07 -8.29
C GLY A 20 -3.88 -17.04 -8.25
N LEU A 21 -3.66 -15.89 -7.59
CA LEU A 21 -4.65 -14.84 -7.44
C LEU A 21 -4.64 -13.94 -8.67
N ALA A 22 -5.81 -13.76 -9.29
CA ALA A 22 -5.98 -12.80 -10.36
C ALA A 22 -5.68 -11.38 -9.85
N HIS A 23 -4.79 -10.68 -10.55
CA HIS A 23 -4.40 -9.32 -10.21
C HIS A 23 -3.95 -8.58 -11.46
N GLU A 24 -4.01 -7.25 -11.40
CA GLU A 24 -3.46 -6.34 -12.39
C GLU A 24 -2.39 -5.47 -11.72
N ALA A 25 -1.28 -5.24 -12.41
CA ALA A 25 -0.22 -4.35 -11.92
C ALA A 25 -0.26 -3.05 -12.72
N LEU A 26 -0.55 -1.95 -12.04
CA LEU A 26 -0.52 -0.62 -12.63
C LEU A 26 0.86 0.01 -12.37
N PHE A 27 1.46 0.54 -13.43
CA PHE A 27 2.76 1.18 -13.38
C PHE A 27 2.63 2.64 -13.82
N PHE A 28 3.27 3.53 -13.08
CA PHE A 28 3.31 4.95 -13.37
C PHE A 28 4.71 5.49 -13.09
N GLU A 29 5.07 6.62 -13.71
CA GLU A 29 6.31 7.32 -13.39
C GLU A 29 6.15 8.05 -12.05
N ALA A 30 7.02 7.73 -11.09
CA ALA A 30 6.95 8.31 -9.75
C ALA A 30 7.45 9.76 -9.78
N ASP A 31 6.55 10.69 -9.48
CA ASP A 31 6.88 12.08 -9.17
C ASP A 31 6.84 12.28 -7.64
N PRO A 32 7.96 12.68 -7.00
CA PRO A 32 8.01 12.89 -5.55
C PRO A 32 7.06 13.97 -5.02
N SER A 33 6.57 14.86 -5.89
CA SER A 33 5.64 15.91 -5.52
C SER A 33 4.18 15.44 -5.48
N MET A 34 3.88 14.29 -6.10
CA MET A 34 2.52 13.78 -6.16
C MET A 34 2.11 13.09 -4.85
N THR A 35 0.89 13.39 -4.42
CA THR A 35 0.21 12.71 -3.31
C THR A 35 -0.42 11.40 -3.77
N GLY A 36 -0.67 10.48 -2.84
CA GLY A 36 -1.35 9.23 -3.16
C GLY A 36 -2.76 9.40 -3.74
N VAL A 37 -3.48 10.48 -3.38
CA VAL A 37 -4.80 10.80 -3.95
C VAL A 37 -4.67 11.23 -5.41
N GLU A 38 -3.67 12.03 -5.75
CA GLU A 38 -3.40 12.44 -7.14
C GLU A 38 -3.01 11.24 -7.99
N ILE A 39 -2.19 10.32 -7.46
CA ILE A 39 -1.83 9.07 -8.14
C ILE A 39 -3.06 8.20 -8.40
N ALA A 40 -3.95 8.03 -7.41
CA ALA A 40 -5.19 7.25 -7.58
C ALA A 40 -6.05 7.83 -8.71
N ARG A 41 -6.28 9.15 -8.68
CA ARG A 41 -7.06 9.86 -9.71
C ARG A 41 -6.43 9.78 -11.10
N ALA A 42 -5.11 9.90 -11.19
CA ALA A 42 -4.38 9.81 -12.46
C ALA A 42 -4.50 8.43 -13.10
N GLN A 43 -4.69 7.38 -12.29
CA GLN A 43 -4.89 6.01 -12.74
C GLN A 43 -6.36 5.62 -12.90
N GLY A 44 -7.31 6.54 -12.64
CA GLY A 44 -8.74 6.26 -12.71
C GLY A 44 -9.29 5.37 -11.60
N GLU A 45 -8.53 5.22 -10.51
CA GLU A 45 -8.91 4.41 -9.35
C GLU A 45 -9.82 5.18 -8.39
N GLU A 46 -10.70 4.45 -7.72
CA GLU A 46 -11.52 5.00 -6.62
C GLU A 46 -10.62 5.28 -5.41
N VAL A 47 -10.60 6.53 -4.94
CA VAL A 47 -9.69 6.98 -3.88
C VAL A 47 -9.87 6.18 -2.58
N ASP A 48 -11.09 5.77 -2.25
CA ASP A 48 -11.38 4.99 -1.05
C ASP A 48 -11.02 3.50 -1.18
N ALA A 49 -10.73 3.02 -2.41
CA ALA A 49 -10.25 1.67 -2.70
C ALA A 49 -8.72 1.59 -2.82
N VAL A 50 -8.02 2.73 -2.76
CA VAL A 50 -6.55 2.80 -2.72
C VAL A 50 -6.08 2.96 -1.28
N PHE A 51 -5.11 2.16 -0.86
CA PHE A 51 -4.64 2.11 0.53
C PHE A 51 -3.16 2.45 0.67
N LYS A 52 -2.82 3.10 1.78
CA LYS A 52 -1.46 3.19 2.33
C LYS A 52 -1.23 2.00 3.24
N THR A 53 -0.06 1.40 3.15
CA THR A 53 0.44 0.40 4.11
C THR A 53 1.36 1.09 5.10
N LEU A 54 0.92 1.24 6.34
CA LEU A 54 1.69 1.90 7.40
C LEU A 54 2.15 0.88 8.42
N VAL A 55 3.46 0.86 8.69
CA VAL A 55 4.05 0.00 9.72
C VAL A 55 4.29 0.84 10.98
N THR A 56 3.86 0.32 12.12
CA THR A 56 4.05 0.97 13.43
C THR A 56 4.61 -0.02 14.44
N GLU A 57 5.35 0.47 15.43
CA GLU A 57 5.81 -0.30 16.57
C GLU A 57 4.87 -0.07 17.77
N GLY A 58 4.42 -1.17 18.38
CA GLY A 58 3.64 -1.15 19.62
C GLY A 58 4.50 -0.94 20.85
N LYS A 59 3.87 -0.78 22.03
CA LYS A 59 4.60 -0.63 23.29
C LYS A 59 5.40 -1.89 23.65
N SER A 60 4.94 -3.05 23.21
CA SER A 60 5.64 -4.33 23.36
C SER A 60 6.90 -4.45 22.50
N GLY A 61 7.13 -3.54 21.54
CA GLY A 61 8.12 -3.68 20.47
C GLY A 61 7.64 -4.53 19.29
N ALA A 62 6.44 -5.09 19.35
CA ALA A 62 5.84 -5.80 18.22
C ALA A 62 5.50 -4.82 17.08
N HIS A 63 5.66 -5.28 15.84
CA HIS A 63 5.34 -4.49 14.66
C HIS A 63 3.93 -4.81 14.16
N TYR A 64 3.20 -3.78 13.77
CA TYR A 64 1.84 -3.86 13.26
C TYR A 64 1.75 -3.16 11.90
N VAL A 65 0.93 -3.72 11.02
CA VAL A 65 0.69 -3.16 9.68
C VAL A 65 -0.77 -2.74 9.57
N PHE A 66 -0.99 -1.49 9.20
CA PHE A 66 -2.32 -0.92 9.00
C PHE A 66 -2.51 -0.54 7.54
N LEU A 67 -3.58 -1.05 6.94
CA LEU A 67 -4.08 -0.59 5.64
C LEU A 67 -5.07 0.55 5.90
N VAL A 68 -4.74 1.74 5.41
CA VAL A 68 -5.55 2.96 5.61
C VAL A 68 -5.86 3.57 4.25
N PRO A 69 -7.13 3.94 3.95
CA PRO A 69 -7.47 4.59 2.69
C PRO A 69 -6.55 5.77 2.38
N VAL A 70 -6.23 5.99 1.10
CA VAL A 70 -5.17 6.92 0.69
C VAL A 70 -5.49 8.38 1.06
N ALA A 71 -6.77 8.72 1.17
CA ALA A 71 -7.23 10.03 1.62
C ALA A 71 -7.26 10.19 3.16
N CYS A 72 -7.04 9.11 3.93
CA CYS A 72 -7.16 9.11 5.39
C CYS A 72 -5.81 9.05 6.10
N GLU A 73 -5.83 9.30 7.41
CA GLU A 73 -4.67 9.20 8.30
C GLU A 73 -4.88 8.12 9.37
N LEU A 74 -3.77 7.59 9.89
CA LEU A 74 -3.81 6.62 10.97
C LEU A 74 -3.98 7.32 12.33
N ASP A 75 -5.11 7.09 12.98
CA ASP A 75 -5.29 7.48 14.39
C ASP A 75 -4.53 6.49 15.28
N LEU A 76 -3.42 6.92 15.86
CA LEU A 76 -2.56 6.07 16.68
C LEU A 76 -3.25 5.51 17.93
N LYS A 77 -4.23 6.21 18.51
CA LYS A 77 -4.97 5.71 19.68
C LYS A 77 -5.91 4.58 19.27
N LYS A 78 -6.59 4.72 18.14
CA LYS A 78 -7.44 3.65 17.57
C LYS A 78 -6.59 2.47 17.11
N ALA A 79 -5.45 2.74 16.49
CA ALA A 79 -4.48 1.72 16.07
C ALA A 79 -3.97 0.90 17.26
N ALA A 80 -3.49 1.57 18.32
CA ALA A 80 -3.05 0.90 19.55
C ALA A 80 -4.19 0.09 20.20
N ALA A 81 -5.41 0.63 20.24
CA ALA A 81 -6.56 -0.10 20.76
C ALA A 81 -6.89 -1.35 19.93
N ALA A 82 -6.87 -1.26 18.60
CA ALA A 82 -7.13 -2.38 17.69
C ALA A 82 -6.03 -3.46 17.74
N ALA A 83 -4.77 -3.04 17.97
CA ALA A 83 -3.62 -3.93 18.12
C ALA A 83 -3.47 -4.54 19.53
N GLY A 84 -4.26 -4.09 20.52
CA GLY A 84 -4.12 -4.51 21.91
C GLY A 84 -2.91 -3.89 22.64
N GLU A 85 -2.36 -2.79 22.12
CA GLU A 85 -1.11 -2.12 22.55
C GLU A 85 -1.39 -0.83 23.35
N LYS A 86 -2.50 -0.80 24.08
CA LYS A 86 -3.04 0.43 24.68
C LYS A 86 -2.26 0.96 25.89
#